data_AF-A0A2G3ABZ8-F1
#
_entry.id   AF-A0A2G3ABZ8-F1
#
_cell.length_a   1.000
_cell.length_b   1.000
_cell.length_c   1.000
_cell.angle_alpha   90.00
_cell.angle_beta   90.00
_cell.angle_gamma   90.00
#
_symmetry.space_group_name_H-M   'P 1'
#
loop_
_entity.id
_entity.type
_entity.pdbx_description
1 polymer ?
#
loop_
_entity_poly.entity_id
_entity_poly.type
_entity_poly.pdbx_seq_one_letter_code
_entity_poly.pdbx_strand_id
1 'polypeptide(L)'
;MEISGEMRQSTKTVEAVMARLNDVESLSQAFNGCRGVFHTAAFVDPAGLSGYTKSMAEIEVLVTKNVTQACAITPSVRNCVLTSSLLACVWKDINSSTTIDQDCWSDESICINKKLWYALGKLKAERAAWNVAKESGFKLASICPGLVTGPDFISRNSTPTIAYLKGAQEMFRNGLLATVDVNRLAVQHVLVFEEMKNTTCGSRYISFDQVIRSEEEFEKLARETGVDPTRTILSNSTTNSSNSIKLSNAKLCRLMSTVHRCSTEF
;
A
#
# COMPACT_ATOMS: atom_id res chain seq x y z
N MET A 1 49.11 6.09 28.36
CA MET A 1 49.58 4.86 27.69
C MET A 1 48.93 3.71 28.42
N GLU A 2 47.79 3.26 27.91
CA GLU A 2 46.96 2.08 28.23
C GLU A 2 45.91 2.12 27.09
N ILE A 3 46.27 1.79 25.86
CA ILE A 3 46.33 0.46 25.23
C ILE A 3 45.05 -0.35 25.46
N SER A 4 44.23 -0.40 24.40
CA SER A 4 43.31 -1.49 24.07
C SER A 4 42.14 -1.77 25.03
N GLY A 5 41.07 -0.99 24.89
CA GLY A 5 39.71 -1.48 25.16
C GLY A 5 39.07 -1.85 23.82
N GLU A 6 38.90 -3.15 23.57
CA GLU A 6 38.33 -3.72 22.35
C GLU A 6 37.11 -2.92 21.85
N MET A 7 37.19 -2.44 20.60
CA MET A 7 36.03 -2.02 19.84
C MET A 7 35.07 -3.20 19.76
N ARG A 8 34.05 -3.22 20.62
CA ARG A 8 32.80 -3.90 20.26
C ARG A 8 32.31 -3.21 18.99
N GLN A 9 32.49 -3.85 17.83
CA GLN A 9 31.79 -3.49 16.61
C GLN A 9 30.30 -3.54 16.91
N SER A 10 29.69 -2.40 17.22
CA SER A 10 28.23 -2.31 17.17
C SER A 10 27.87 -2.39 15.70
N THR A 11 27.24 -3.47 15.27
CA THR A 11 26.59 -3.59 13.97
C THR A 11 25.43 -2.58 13.92
N LYS A 12 25.74 -1.31 13.61
CA LYS A 12 24.72 -0.30 13.33
C LYS A 12 24.06 -0.65 11.99
N THR A 13 23.06 -1.52 12.01
CA THR A 13 22.28 -1.92 10.83
C THR A 13 21.08 -1.00 10.55
N VAL A 14 20.77 -0.06 11.45
CA VAL A 14 19.66 0.90 11.32
C VAL A 14 20.11 2.28 11.80
N GLU A 15 19.78 3.29 11.00
CA GLU A 15 20.01 4.71 11.30
C GLU A 15 18.71 5.49 11.11
N ALA A 16 18.45 6.45 11.99
CA ALA A 16 17.35 7.39 11.83
C ALA A 16 17.86 8.68 11.17
N VAL A 17 17.29 9.03 10.03
CA VAL A 17 17.63 10.25 9.28
C VAL A 17 16.42 11.16 9.21
N MET A 18 16.62 12.44 9.51
CA MET A 18 15.58 13.45 9.43
C MET A 18 15.51 14.02 8.02
N ALA A 19 14.33 13.99 7.40
CA ALA A 19 14.09 14.57 6.09
C ALA A 19 12.74 15.28 6.02
N ARG A 20 12.65 16.31 5.19
CA ARG A 20 11.40 17.04 4.93
C ARG A 20 10.72 16.49 3.68
N LEU A 21 9.52 15.94 3.83
CA LEU A 21 8.76 15.33 2.73
C LEU A 21 8.34 16.32 1.62
N ASN A 22 8.36 17.63 1.91
CA ASN A 22 8.08 18.69 0.94
C ASN A 22 9.36 19.26 0.26
N ASP A 23 10.52 18.64 0.49
CA ASP A 23 11.83 19.11 0.02
C ASP A 23 12.59 17.95 -0.62
N VAL A 24 12.69 17.97 -1.96
CA VAL A 24 13.30 16.90 -2.75
C VAL A 24 14.79 16.74 -2.45
N GLU A 25 15.50 17.84 -2.16
CA GLU A 25 16.93 17.80 -1.86
C GLU A 25 17.17 17.19 -0.47
N SER A 26 16.35 17.57 0.52
CA SER A 26 16.38 16.94 1.85
C SER A 26 16.14 15.43 1.78
N LEU A 27 15.24 14.97 0.92
CA LEU A 27 14.99 13.55 0.69
C LEU A 27 16.16 12.86 -0.03
N SER A 28 16.71 13.50 -1.06
CA SER A 28 17.88 13.00 -1.81
C SER A 28 19.08 12.77 -0.89
N GLN A 29 19.35 13.72 0.01
CA GLN A 29 20.39 13.59 1.02
C GLN A 29 20.15 12.41 1.97
N ALA A 30 18.90 12.20 2.39
CA ALA A 30 18.54 11.05 3.22
C ALA A 30 18.62 9.71 2.48
N PHE A 31 18.49 9.71 1.15
CA PHE A 31 18.58 8.51 0.31
C PHE A 31 20.01 8.20 -0.14
N ASN A 32 20.95 9.11 0.06
CA ASN A 32 22.32 8.94 -0.39
C ASN A 32 22.98 7.71 0.25
N GLY A 33 23.55 6.84 -0.59
CA GLY A 33 24.11 5.56 -0.16
C GLY A 33 23.09 4.40 -0.14
N CYS A 34 21.79 4.68 -0.16
CA CYS A 34 20.75 3.65 -0.26
C CYS A 34 20.63 3.13 -1.70
N ARG A 35 20.58 1.81 -1.87
CA ARG A 35 20.32 1.15 -3.17
C ARG A 35 18.83 1.15 -3.53
N GLY A 36 17.99 1.16 -2.51
CA GLY A 36 16.55 1.01 -2.63
C GLY A 36 15.81 1.89 -1.63
N VAL A 37 14.61 2.32 -2.01
CA VAL A 37 13.72 3.08 -1.13
C VAL A 37 12.39 2.32 -1.00
N PHE A 38 11.91 2.16 0.22
CA PHE A 38 10.57 1.67 0.52
C PHE A 38 9.71 2.84 0.97
N HIS A 39 8.89 3.38 0.06
CA HIS A 39 7.97 4.46 0.38
C HIS A 39 6.67 3.88 0.94
N THR A 40 6.64 3.70 2.26
CA THR A 40 5.49 3.20 3.01
C THR A 40 4.75 4.31 3.77
N ALA A 41 5.23 5.55 3.69
CA ALA A 41 4.67 6.65 4.47
C ALA A 41 3.27 6.99 3.95
N ALA A 42 2.31 7.02 4.87
CA ALA A 42 0.94 7.44 4.64
C ALA A 42 0.56 8.50 5.67
N PHE A 43 -0.44 9.32 5.35
CA PHE A 43 -0.92 10.34 6.26
C PHE A 43 -1.62 9.72 7.48
N VAL A 44 -1.25 10.20 8.67
CA VAL A 44 -1.97 9.96 9.92
C VAL A 44 -2.58 11.30 10.34
N ASP A 45 -3.86 11.32 10.69
CA ASP A 45 -4.52 12.51 11.24
C ASP A 45 -4.15 12.63 12.72
N PRO A 46 -3.30 13.59 13.11
CA PRO A 46 -2.87 13.73 14.50
C PRO A 46 -4.01 14.18 15.42
N ALA A 47 -5.08 14.76 14.87
CA ALA A 47 -6.25 15.17 15.63
C ALA A 47 -7.24 14.01 15.88
N GLY A 48 -7.10 12.89 15.16
CA GLY A 48 -7.92 11.68 15.33
C GLY A 48 -9.42 11.88 15.10
N LEU A 49 -9.83 12.97 14.45
CA LEU A 49 -11.18 13.51 14.64
C LEU A 49 -12.16 13.30 13.48
N SER A 50 -11.77 12.94 12.26
CA SER A 50 -12.80 12.82 11.19
C SER A 50 -12.47 11.98 9.96
N GLY A 51 -11.34 11.29 9.94
CA GLY A 51 -10.94 10.47 8.80
C GLY A 51 -10.28 11.26 7.68
N TYR A 52 -9.92 10.54 6.64
CA TYR A 52 -9.05 11.06 5.58
C TYR A 52 -9.78 12.08 4.69
N THR A 53 -9.20 13.26 4.54
CA THR A 53 -9.80 14.40 3.82
C THR A 53 -9.29 14.52 2.39
N LYS A 54 -9.94 15.37 1.59
CA LYS A 54 -9.44 15.74 0.26
C LYS A 54 -8.05 16.40 0.31
N SER A 55 -7.80 17.27 1.29
CA SER A 55 -6.48 17.91 1.44
C SER A 55 -5.39 16.90 1.81
N MET A 56 -5.69 15.93 2.68
CA MET A 56 -4.77 14.82 2.95
C MET A 56 -4.43 14.03 1.68
N ALA A 57 -5.43 13.78 0.82
CA ALA A 57 -5.22 13.15 -0.49
C ALA A 57 -4.22 13.95 -1.35
N GLU A 58 -4.39 15.27 -1.43
CA GLU A 58 -3.53 16.15 -2.22
C GLU A 58 -2.10 16.19 -1.66
N ILE A 59 -1.94 16.20 -0.34
CA ILE A 59 -0.61 16.16 0.28
C ILE A 59 0.05 14.80 0.05
N GLU A 60 -0.68 13.69 0.14
CA GLU A 60 -0.09 12.36 -0.13
C GLU A 60 0.42 12.24 -1.58
N VAL A 61 -0.27 12.85 -2.54
CA VAL A 61 0.19 12.94 -3.94
C VAL A 61 1.49 13.74 -4.03
N LEU A 62 1.54 14.91 -3.38
CA LEU A 62 2.72 15.78 -3.38
C LEU A 62 3.94 15.08 -2.74
N VAL A 63 3.75 14.47 -1.58
CA VAL A 63 4.80 13.73 -0.86
C VAL A 63 5.32 12.57 -1.71
N THR A 64 4.42 11.79 -2.31
CA THR A 64 4.82 10.65 -3.15
C THR A 64 5.58 11.10 -4.39
N LYS A 65 5.13 12.20 -5.02
CA LYS A 65 5.88 12.82 -6.13
C LYS A 65 7.28 13.22 -5.69
N ASN A 66 7.43 13.92 -4.57
CA ASN A 66 8.73 14.36 -4.07
C ASN A 66 9.66 13.18 -3.72
N VAL A 67 9.14 12.14 -3.07
CA VAL A 67 9.91 10.92 -2.76
C VAL A 67 10.40 10.26 -4.04
N THR A 68 9.52 10.08 -5.04
CA THR A 68 9.95 9.47 -6.31
C THR A 68 10.90 10.35 -7.11
N GLN A 69 10.77 11.68 -7.06
CA GLN A 69 11.73 12.60 -7.66
C GLN A 69 13.08 12.52 -6.96
N ALA A 70 13.11 12.45 -5.62
CA ALA A 70 14.33 12.26 -4.86
C ALA A 70 15.01 10.93 -5.21
N CYS A 71 14.25 9.83 -5.32
CA CYS A 71 14.76 8.55 -5.83
C CYS A 71 15.39 8.68 -7.22
N ALA A 72 14.77 9.46 -8.11
CA ALA A 72 15.25 9.65 -9.48
C ALA A 72 16.58 10.42 -9.56
N ILE A 73 16.76 11.44 -8.70
CA ILE A 73 17.97 12.29 -8.72
C ILE A 73 19.11 11.74 -7.86
N THR A 74 18.85 10.79 -6.95
CA THR A 74 19.86 10.23 -6.06
C THR A 74 20.67 9.13 -6.76
N PRO A 75 21.97 9.31 -7.05
CA PRO A 75 22.73 8.37 -7.90
C PRO A 75 22.84 6.93 -7.36
N SER A 76 22.77 6.75 -6.03
CA SER A 76 22.84 5.44 -5.38
C SER A 76 21.54 4.63 -5.51
N VAL A 77 20.39 5.31 -5.64
CA VAL A 77 19.07 4.66 -5.65
C VAL A 77 18.81 4.07 -7.02
N ARG A 78 18.39 2.80 -7.04
CA ARG A 78 18.09 2.05 -8.27
C ARG A 78 16.63 1.66 -8.38
N ASN A 79 16.02 1.35 -7.24
CA ASN A 79 14.69 0.78 -7.16
C ASN A 79 13.88 1.48 -6.06
N CYS A 80 12.60 1.72 -6.29
CA CYS A 80 11.66 2.15 -5.27
C CYS A 80 10.50 1.16 -5.18
N VAL A 81 10.11 0.78 -3.97
CA VAL A 81 8.85 0.06 -3.70
C VAL A 81 7.89 1.01 -3.02
N LEU A 82 6.74 1.25 -3.64
CA LEU A 82 5.66 2.11 -3.15
C LEU A 82 4.55 1.27 -2.51
N THR A 83 4.15 1.63 -1.29
CA THR A 83 2.91 1.11 -0.69
C THR A 83 1.70 1.94 -1.14
N SER A 84 1.02 1.44 -2.18
CA SER A 84 -0.27 1.95 -2.64
C SER A 84 -1.41 1.35 -1.80
N SER A 85 -2.53 0.99 -2.41
CA SER A 85 -3.66 0.31 -1.77
C SER A 85 -4.49 -0.42 -2.82
N LEU A 86 -5.17 -1.50 -2.43
CA LEU A 86 -6.19 -2.16 -3.23
C LEU A 86 -7.29 -1.17 -3.68
N LEU A 87 -7.53 -0.11 -2.90
CA LEU A 87 -8.43 0.98 -3.27
C LEU A 87 -8.00 1.76 -4.51
N ALA A 88 -6.75 1.67 -4.95
CA ALA A 88 -6.31 2.20 -6.23
C ALA A 88 -6.74 1.32 -7.42
N CYS A 89 -7.35 0.15 -7.18
CA CYS A 89 -7.70 -0.85 -8.21
C CYS A 89 -9.21 -1.18 -8.30
N VAL A 90 -9.96 -1.06 -7.21
CA VAL A 90 -11.34 -1.62 -7.09
C VAL A 90 -12.48 -0.67 -7.43
N TRP A 91 -12.31 0.66 -7.37
CA TRP A 91 -13.39 1.63 -7.59
C TRP A 91 -13.53 2.01 -9.05
N LYS A 92 -14.08 1.12 -9.86
CA LYS A 92 -14.31 1.30 -11.30
C LYS A 92 -15.70 0.81 -11.66
N ASP A 93 -16.18 1.07 -12.87
CA ASP A 93 -17.37 0.39 -13.36
C ASP A 93 -17.06 -1.10 -13.52
N ILE A 94 -17.78 -1.93 -12.77
CA ILE A 94 -17.55 -3.37 -12.71
C ILE A 94 -18.79 -4.10 -13.20
N ASN A 95 -18.58 -5.06 -14.09
CA ASN A 95 -19.57 -6.08 -14.41
C ASN A 95 -19.16 -7.42 -13.79
N SER A 96 -20.10 -8.35 -13.65
CA SER A 96 -19.91 -9.63 -12.96
C SER A 96 -18.83 -10.54 -13.53
N SER A 97 -18.35 -10.31 -14.76
CA SER A 97 -17.27 -11.06 -15.40
C SER A 97 -15.88 -10.45 -15.21
N THR A 98 -15.78 -9.30 -14.54
CA THR A 98 -14.51 -8.61 -14.34
C THR A 98 -13.63 -9.36 -13.33
N THR A 99 -12.36 -9.58 -13.67
CA THR A 99 -11.32 -9.91 -12.68
C THR A 99 -10.56 -8.63 -12.34
N ILE A 100 -10.42 -8.32 -11.05
CA ILE A 100 -9.56 -7.26 -10.54
C ILE A 100 -8.18 -7.86 -10.26
N ASP A 101 -7.17 -7.33 -10.94
CA ASP A 101 -5.77 -7.72 -10.80
C ASP A 101 -4.85 -6.49 -10.78
N GLN A 102 -3.54 -6.70 -10.83
CA GLN A 102 -2.53 -5.63 -10.76
C GLN A 102 -2.62 -4.59 -11.90
N ASP A 103 -3.27 -4.92 -13.02
CA ASP A 103 -3.37 -4.02 -14.17
C ASP A 103 -4.61 -3.12 -14.08
N CYS A 104 -5.50 -3.39 -13.13
CA CYS A 104 -6.70 -2.59 -12.88
C CYS A 104 -6.40 -1.29 -12.14
N TRP A 105 -7.05 -0.21 -12.58
CA TRP A 105 -7.03 1.09 -11.92
C TRP A 105 -8.45 1.52 -11.57
N SER A 106 -8.58 2.16 -10.41
CA SER A 106 -9.80 2.85 -10.02
C SER A 106 -10.03 4.11 -10.85
N ASP A 107 -11.29 4.52 -10.91
CA ASP A 107 -11.76 5.72 -11.55
C ASP A 107 -11.81 6.89 -10.55
N GLU A 108 -11.17 8.00 -10.90
CA GLU A 108 -11.12 9.19 -10.05
C GLU A 108 -12.51 9.79 -9.82
N SER A 109 -13.38 9.78 -10.83
CA SER A 109 -14.73 10.34 -10.74
C SER A 109 -15.61 9.56 -9.77
N ILE A 110 -15.50 8.23 -9.76
CA ILE A 110 -16.20 7.38 -8.78
C ILE A 110 -15.71 7.70 -7.36
N CYS A 111 -14.40 7.79 -7.18
CA CYS A 111 -13.81 8.12 -5.87
C CYS A 111 -14.28 9.50 -5.38
N ILE A 112 -14.32 10.51 -6.26
CA ILE A 112 -14.79 11.87 -5.95
C ILE A 112 -16.28 11.87 -5.60
N ASN A 113 -17.13 11.26 -6.45
CA ASN A 113 -18.58 11.25 -6.29
C ASN A 113 -18.99 10.56 -4.98
N LYS A 114 -18.33 9.45 -4.62
CA LYS A 114 -18.55 8.73 -3.37
C LYS A 114 -17.78 9.32 -2.17
N LYS A 115 -17.04 10.41 -2.35
CA LYS A 115 -16.20 11.06 -1.33
C LYS A 115 -15.19 10.10 -0.68
N LEU A 116 -14.64 9.16 -1.46
CA LEU A 116 -13.64 8.18 -1.06
C LEU A 116 -12.24 8.79 -1.17
N TRP A 117 -11.97 9.81 -0.35
CA TRP A 117 -10.74 10.62 -0.47
C TRP A 117 -9.45 9.82 -0.30
N TYR A 118 -9.46 8.77 0.53
CA TYR A 118 -8.31 7.89 0.70
C TYR A 118 -8.03 7.05 -0.55
N ALA A 119 -9.07 6.48 -1.17
CA ALA A 119 -8.94 5.78 -2.44
C ALA A 119 -8.40 6.72 -3.53
N LEU A 120 -8.94 7.96 -3.59
CA LEU A 120 -8.47 8.99 -4.53
C LEU A 120 -7.00 9.36 -4.29
N GLY A 121 -6.60 9.56 -3.02
CA GLY A 121 -5.22 9.88 -2.65
C GLY A 121 -4.24 8.79 -3.08
N LYS A 122 -4.54 7.52 -2.73
CA LYS A 122 -3.73 6.36 -3.12
C LYS A 122 -3.63 6.20 -4.65
N LEU A 123 -4.76 6.32 -5.35
CA LEU A 123 -4.81 6.27 -6.82
C LEU A 123 -3.92 7.34 -7.45
N LYS A 124 -4.06 8.60 -7.04
CA LYS A 124 -3.33 9.72 -7.64
C LYS A 124 -1.84 9.72 -7.26
N ALA A 125 -1.52 9.32 -6.03
CA ALA A 125 -0.15 9.19 -5.56
C ALA A 125 0.59 8.10 -6.34
N GLU A 126 -0.06 6.95 -6.54
CA GLU A 126 0.51 5.87 -7.35
C GLU A 126 0.71 6.30 -8.81
N ARG A 127 -0.27 6.96 -9.43
CA ARG A 127 -0.11 7.51 -10.80
C ARG A 127 1.04 8.52 -10.89
N ALA A 128 1.16 9.42 -9.92
CA ALA A 128 2.25 10.40 -9.88
C ALA A 128 3.62 9.71 -9.80
N ALA A 129 3.77 8.71 -8.94
CA ALA A 129 4.99 7.91 -8.83
C ALA A 129 5.36 7.23 -10.15
N TRP A 130 4.39 6.61 -10.84
CA TRP A 130 4.61 5.97 -12.14
C TRP A 130 5.00 6.96 -13.23
N ASN A 131 4.44 8.16 -13.23
CA ASN A 131 4.82 9.22 -14.17
C ASN A 131 6.28 9.63 -13.97
N VAL A 132 6.70 9.90 -12.72
CA VAL A 132 8.10 10.24 -12.43
C VAL A 132 9.04 9.10 -12.81
N ALA A 133 8.68 7.85 -12.50
CA ALA A 133 9.47 6.67 -12.88
C ALA A 133 9.64 6.54 -14.40
N LYS A 134 8.57 6.78 -15.16
CA LYS A 134 8.60 6.76 -16.62
C LYS A 134 9.48 7.87 -17.19
N GLU A 135 9.41 9.08 -16.65
CA GLU A 135 10.16 10.25 -17.13
C GLU A 135 11.65 10.16 -16.84
N SER A 136 12.04 9.58 -15.71
CA SER A 136 13.43 9.52 -15.25
C SER A 136 14.12 8.18 -15.49
N GLY A 137 13.36 7.12 -15.79
CA GLY A 137 13.90 5.79 -16.04
C GLY A 137 14.29 5.00 -14.77
N PHE A 138 14.01 5.50 -13.56
CA PHE A 138 14.22 4.69 -12.34
C PHE A 138 13.16 3.60 -12.25
N LYS A 139 13.52 2.45 -11.65
CA LYS A 139 12.61 1.31 -11.55
C LYS A 139 11.69 1.43 -10.35
N LEU A 140 10.38 1.42 -10.58
CA LEU A 140 9.34 1.46 -9.55
C LEU A 140 8.60 0.13 -9.48
N ALA A 141 8.31 -0.33 -8.27
CA ALA A 141 7.26 -1.31 -8.04
C ALA A 141 6.22 -0.72 -7.08
N SER A 142 4.94 -1.05 -7.28
CA SER A 142 3.90 -0.69 -6.32
C SER A 142 3.21 -1.94 -5.79
N ILE A 143 2.94 -1.94 -4.48
CA ILE A 143 2.14 -2.97 -3.82
C ILE A 143 0.82 -2.33 -3.41
N CYS A 144 -0.28 -2.96 -3.81
CA CYS A 144 -1.65 -2.56 -3.55
C CYS A 144 -2.24 -3.53 -2.51
N PRO A 145 -1.96 -3.33 -1.21
CA PRO A 145 -2.50 -4.18 -0.16
C PRO A 145 -4.00 -3.97 0.03
N GLY A 146 -4.71 -5.04 0.41
CA GLY A 146 -6.01 -4.94 1.07
C GLY A 146 -5.90 -4.22 2.41
N LEU A 147 -6.96 -4.31 3.22
CA LEU A 147 -6.93 -3.75 4.56
C LEU A 147 -5.85 -4.45 5.40
N VAL A 148 -4.88 -3.67 5.88
CA VAL A 148 -3.79 -4.23 6.68
C VAL A 148 -4.31 -4.54 8.09
N THR A 149 -4.12 -5.79 8.51
CA THR A 149 -4.49 -6.32 9.82
C THR A 149 -3.25 -6.78 10.58
N GLY A 150 -3.40 -7.04 11.88
CA GLY A 150 -2.32 -7.53 12.73
C GLY A 150 -2.39 -6.96 14.15
N PRO A 151 -1.68 -7.56 15.11
CA PRO A 151 -1.67 -7.10 16.50
C PRO A 151 -1.30 -5.61 16.59
N ASP A 152 -2.12 -4.83 17.30
CA ASP A 152 -1.99 -3.39 17.52
C ASP A 152 -1.89 -2.50 16.26
N PHE A 153 -1.96 -3.04 15.04
CA PHE A 153 -1.74 -2.26 13.82
C PHE A 153 -2.73 -1.10 13.69
N ILE A 154 -3.99 -1.37 14.01
CA ILE A 154 -5.10 -0.41 13.91
C ILE A 154 -4.93 0.71 14.93
N SER A 155 -4.50 0.38 16.15
CA SER A 155 -4.22 1.41 17.18
C SER A 155 -3.11 2.37 16.75
N ARG A 156 -2.14 1.88 15.96
CA ARG A 156 -1.00 2.65 15.46
C ARG A 156 -1.29 3.37 14.14
N ASN A 157 -2.27 2.91 13.37
CA ASN A 157 -2.62 3.42 12.03
C ASN A 157 -4.14 3.61 11.87
N SER A 158 -4.79 4.23 12.84
CA SER A 158 -6.25 4.34 12.88
C SER A 158 -6.80 5.16 11.70
N THR A 159 -6.13 6.26 11.30
CA THR A 159 -6.61 7.11 10.20
C THR A 159 -6.69 6.38 8.86
N PRO A 160 -5.61 5.74 8.35
CA PRO A 160 -5.70 4.96 7.10
C PRO A 160 -6.70 3.81 7.19
N THR A 161 -6.77 3.11 8.34
CA THR A 161 -7.70 1.98 8.53
C THR A 161 -9.16 2.43 8.46
N ILE A 162 -9.56 3.46 9.23
CA ILE A 162 -10.92 4.01 9.21
C ILE A 162 -11.27 4.50 7.81
N ALA A 163 -10.33 5.19 7.15
CA ALA A 163 -10.56 5.73 5.81
C ALA A 163 -10.71 4.65 4.74
N TYR A 164 -9.97 3.54 4.86
CA TYR A 164 -10.12 2.37 4.00
C TYR A 164 -11.52 1.77 4.13
N LEU A 165 -12.03 1.67 5.35
CA LEU A 165 -13.31 1.04 5.67
C LEU A 165 -14.54 1.86 5.21
N LYS A 166 -14.37 3.11 4.77
CA LYS A 166 -15.48 3.97 4.29
C LYS A 166 -16.30 3.35 3.16
N GLY A 167 -15.68 2.50 2.33
CA GLY A 167 -16.36 1.77 1.26
C GLY A 167 -16.52 0.27 1.51
N ALA A 168 -16.31 -0.20 2.74
CA ALA A 168 -16.20 -1.62 3.07
C ALA A 168 -17.45 -2.43 2.70
N GLN A 169 -18.65 -1.87 2.89
CA GLN A 169 -19.89 -2.58 2.59
C GLN A 169 -20.07 -2.86 1.09
N GLU A 170 -19.76 -1.88 0.24
CA GLU A 170 -19.82 -2.05 -1.22
C GLU A 170 -18.73 -3.01 -1.70
N MET A 171 -17.51 -2.89 -1.16
CA MET A 171 -16.44 -3.85 -1.43
C MET A 171 -16.84 -5.27 -1.00
N PHE A 172 -17.47 -5.44 0.16
CA PHE A 172 -17.93 -6.73 0.67
C PHE A 172 -19.00 -7.34 -0.25
N ARG A 173 -20.05 -6.59 -0.61
CA ARG A 173 -21.10 -7.03 -1.55
C ARG A 173 -20.54 -7.46 -2.90
N ASN A 174 -19.48 -6.80 -3.36
CA ASN A 174 -18.84 -7.07 -4.63
C ASN A 174 -17.77 -8.18 -4.57
N GLY A 175 -17.45 -8.72 -3.38
CA GLY A 175 -16.38 -9.72 -3.20
C GLY A 175 -14.95 -9.16 -3.31
N LEU A 176 -14.79 -7.85 -3.06
CA LEU A 176 -13.54 -7.10 -3.19
C LEU A 176 -12.96 -6.62 -1.86
N LEU A 177 -13.67 -6.81 -0.74
CA LEU A 177 -13.12 -6.51 0.58
C LEU A 177 -12.11 -7.60 0.95
N ALA A 178 -10.85 -7.23 1.03
CA ALA A 178 -9.76 -8.14 1.33
C ALA A 178 -8.84 -7.58 2.42
N THR A 179 -8.17 -8.47 3.15
CA THR A 179 -7.22 -8.13 4.22
C THR A 179 -5.83 -8.68 3.93
N VAL A 180 -4.82 -8.15 4.62
CA VAL A 180 -3.47 -8.71 4.65
C VAL A 180 -2.83 -8.53 6.02
N ASP A 181 -2.24 -9.58 6.58
CA ASP A 181 -1.44 -9.47 7.80
C ASP A 181 -0.20 -8.58 7.56
N VAL A 182 0.09 -7.70 8.52
CA VAL A 182 1.19 -6.73 8.45
C VAL A 182 2.56 -7.39 8.27
N ASN A 183 2.80 -8.54 8.92
CA ASN A 183 4.09 -9.23 8.80
C ASN A 183 4.22 -9.87 7.41
N ARG A 184 3.13 -10.47 6.92
CA ARG A 184 3.06 -10.99 5.55
C ARG A 184 3.31 -9.87 4.53
N LEU A 185 2.70 -8.71 4.72
CA LEU A 185 2.88 -7.55 3.86
C LEU A 185 4.34 -7.06 3.87
N ALA A 186 4.99 -7.02 5.04
CA ALA A 186 6.39 -6.64 5.16
C ALA A 186 7.31 -7.58 4.36
N VAL A 187 7.11 -8.90 4.48
CA VAL A 187 7.85 -9.89 3.69
C VAL A 187 7.64 -9.68 2.18
N GLN A 188 6.41 -9.41 1.76
CA GLN A 188 6.12 -9.16 0.34
C GLN A 188 6.81 -7.91 -0.21
N HIS A 189 6.96 -6.84 0.58
CA HIS A 189 7.74 -5.67 0.16
C HIS A 189 9.19 -6.05 -0.15
N VAL A 190 9.82 -6.82 0.73
CA VAL A 190 11.20 -7.29 0.55
C VAL A 190 11.31 -8.17 -0.70
N LEU A 191 10.42 -9.15 -0.86
CA LEU A 191 10.43 -10.05 -2.01
C LEU A 191 10.26 -9.31 -3.35
N VAL A 192 9.33 -8.34 -3.39
CA VAL A 192 9.14 -7.51 -4.58
C VAL A 192 10.40 -6.70 -4.89
N PHE A 193 11.04 -6.12 -3.88
CA PHE A 193 12.29 -5.37 -4.07
C PHE A 193 13.43 -6.26 -4.61
N GLU A 194 13.55 -7.49 -4.11
CA GLU A 194 14.55 -8.44 -4.57
C GLU A 194 14.30 -8.87 -6.02
N GLU A 195 13.04 -9.14 -6.36
CA GLU A 195 12.64 -9.52 -7.73
C GLU A 195 12.87 -8.41 -8.75
N MET A 196 12.82 -7.14 -8.34
CA MET A 196 13.14 -6.01 -9.22
C MET A 196 14.57 -6.08 -9.78
N LYS A 197 15.48 -6.86 -9.18
CA LYS A 197 16.81 -7.12 -9.76
C LYS A 197 16.75 -7.99 -11.01
N ASN A 198 15.76 -8.87 -11.10
CA ASN A 198 15.57 -9.85 -12.17
C ASN A 198 14.66 -9.33 -13.29
N THR A 199 13.92 -8.25 -13.07
CA THR A 199 13.06 -7.64 -14.09
C THR A 199 13.72 -6.45 -14.77
N THR A 200 13.34 -6.18 -16.02
CA THR A 200 13.77 -4.97 -16.74
C THR A 200 12.83 -3.79 -16.51
N CYS A 201 11.54 -4.05 -16.30
CA CYS A 201 10.52 -3.04 -16.04
C CYS A 201 9.99 -3.10 -14.60
N GLY A 202 9.41 -1.97 -14.20
CA GLY A 202 8.61 -1.89 -12.97
C GLY A 202 7.32 -2.71 -13.06
N SER A 203 6.73 -3.01 -11.90
CA SER A 203 5.44 -3.70 -11.85
C SER A 203 4.55 -3.28 -10.68
N ARG A 204 3.24 -3.42 -10.86
CA ARG A 204 2.24 -3.39 -9.78
C ARG A 204 1.99 -4.80 -9.24
N TYR A 205 1.58 -4.90 -7.98
CA TYR A 205 1.22 -6.16 -7.31
C TYR A 205 0.00 -5.92 -6.41
N ILE A 206 -1.01 -6.79 -6.47
CA ILE A 206 -2.07 -6.81 -5.45
C ILE A 206 -1.65 -7.75 -4.31
N SER A 207 -1.87 -7.31 -3.07
CA SER A 207 -1.58 -8.11 -1.89
C SER A 207 -2.82 -8.29 -1.01
N PHE A 208 -3.17 -9.54 -0.74
CA PHE A 208 -4.13 -9.96 0.28
C PHE A 208 -3.86 -11.41 0.67
N ASP A 209 -4.33 -11.83 1.85
CA ASP A 209 -4.37 -13.24 2.28
C ASP A 209 -5.78 -13.77 2.46
N GLN A 210 -6.74 -12.90 2.76
CA GLN A 210 -8.15 -13.25 2.90
C GLN A 210 -9.02 -12.27 2.11
N VAL A 211 -10.06 -12.80 1.47
CA VAL A 211 -11.19 -12.02 0.95
C VAL A 211 -12.36 -12.31 1.86
N ILE A 212 -12.98 -11.26 2.40
CA ILE A 212 -14.13 -11.33 3.30
C ILE A 212 -15.36 -11.70 2.48
N ARG A 213 -15.93 -12.88 2.74
CA ARG A 213 -17.03 -13.46 1.95
C ARG A 213 -18.29 -13.71 2.76
N SER A 214 -18.18 -13.90 4.07
CA SER A 214 -19.35 -14.09 4.94
C SER A 214 -19.64 -12.87 5.81
N GLU A 215 -20.90 -12.75 6.23
CA GLU A 215 -21.31 -11.73 7.20
C GLU A 215 -20.59 -11.91 8.54
N GLU A 216 -20.33 -13.15 8.97
CA GLU A 216 -19.56 -13.45 10.18
C GLU A 216 -18.13 -12.90 10.10
N GLU A 217 -17.44 -13.09 8.97
CA GLU A 217 -16.10 -12.54 8.74
C GLU A 217 -16.13 -11.00 8.73
N PHE A 218 -17.16 -10.41 8.13
CA PHE A 218 -17.35 -8.96 8.08
C PHE A 218 -17.60 -8.37 9.48
N GLU A 219 -18.44 -9.01 10.29
CA GLU A 219 -18.69 -8.63 11.68
C GLU A 219 -17.45 -8.82 12.56
N LYS A 220 -16.69 -9.89 12.35
CA LYS A 220 -15.41 -10.11 13.04
C LYS A 220 -14.45 -8.97 12.74
N LEU A 221 -14.31 -8.59 11.47
CA LEU A 221 -13.47 -7.47 11.05
C LEU A 221 -13.95 -6.15 11.67
N ALA A 222 -15.26 -5.91 11.75
CA ALA A 222 -15.83 -4.74 12.42
C ALA A 222 -15.43 -4.68 13.90
N ARG A 223 -15.54 -5.81 14.62
CA ARG A 223 -15.14 -5.91 16.04
C ARG A 223 -13.65 -5.67 16.24
N GLU A 224 -12.81 -6.27 15.40
CA GLU A 224 -11.34 -6.12 15.49
C GLU A 224 -10.88 -4.70 15.15
N THR A 225 -11.58 -4.03 14.24
CA THR A 225 -11.22 -2.66 13.82
C THR A 225 -11.78 -1.58 14.73
N GLY A 226 -12.76 -1.90 15.58
CA GLY A 226 -13.47 -0.92 16.41
C GLY A 226 -14.26 0.10 15.59
N VAL A 227 -14.35 -0.08 14.27
CA VAL A 227 -15.14 0.72 13.36
C VAL A 227 -16.41 -0.06 13.11
N ASP A 228 -17.57 0.56 13.34
CA ASP A 228 -18.84 -0.02 12.96
C ASP A 228 -19.08 0.26 11.46
N PRO A 229 -18.82 -0.69 10.54
CA PRO A 229 -19.03 -0.46 9.12
C PRO A 229 -20.53 -0.32 8.79
N THR A 230 -21.44 -0.71 9.71
CA THR A 230 -22.89 -0.56 9.51
C THR A 230 -23.38 0.87 9.77
N ARG A 231 -22.64 1.71 10.50
CA ARG A 231 -23.03 3.13 10.75
C ARG A 231 -22.67 4.11 9.63
N THR A 232 -21.92 3.70 8.60
CA THR A 232 -21.55 4.57 7.46
C THR A 232 -22.66 4.64 6.39
N ILE A 233 -23.92 4.66 6.83
CA ILE A 233 -25.12 4.46 6.01
C ILE A 233 -25.30 5.57 4.97
N LEU A 234 -25.33 5.17 3.70
CA LEU A 234 -26.47 5.47 2.83
C LEU A 234 -27.13 4.14 2.47
N SER A 235 -28.37 4.01 2.90
CA SER A 235 -29.24 2.84 2.77
C SER A 235 -29.51 2.50 1.31
N ASN A 236 -29.41 1.23 0.95
CA ASN A 236 -30.53 0.41 0.46
C ASN A 236 -30.08 -0.85 -0.28
N SER A 237 -30.98 -1.83 -0.20
CA SER A 237 -31.06 -3.09 -0.94
C SER A 237 -30.12 -4.23 -0.52
N THR A 238 -30.70 -5.15 0.24
CA THR A 238 -30.49 -6.58 0.12
C THR A 238 -30.68 -6.99 -1.34
N THR A 239 -29.58 -7.23 -2.05
CA THR A 239 -29.58 -8.04 -3.25
C THR A 239 -28.60 -9.18 -3.06
N ASN A 240 -29.16 -10.37 -2.86
CA ASN A 240 -28.49 -11.61 -3.23
C ASN A 240 -28.11 -11.49 -4.70
N SER A 241 -26.85 -11.22 -5.01
CA SER A 241 -26.34 -11.40 -6.36
C SER A 241 -25.11 -12.31 -6.30
N SER A 242 -25.33 -13.52 -6.78
CA SER A 242 -24.40 -14.63 -6.96
C SER A 242 -23.35 -14.37 -8.05
N ASN A 243 -22.91 -13.11 -8.17
CA ASN A 243 -22.02 -12.60 -9.22
C ASN A 243 -20.84 -11.86 -8.56
N SER A 244 -20.09 -12.55 -7.71
CA SER A 244 -18.91 -11.97 -7.05
C SER A 244 -17.81 -11.70 -8.07
N ILE A 245 -17.30 -10.47 -8.10
CA ILE A 245 -16.16 -10.08 -8.92
C ILE A 245 -14.92 -10.83 -8.40
N LYS A 246 -14.10 -11.34 -9.31
CA LYS A 246 -12.91 -12.10 -8.91
C LYS A 246 -11.76 -11.14 -8.58
N LEU A 247 -11.24 -11.22 -7.37
CA LEU A 247 -9.99 -10.54 -6.99
C LEU A 247 -8.78 -11.48 -7.15
N SER A 248 -7.70 -11.00 -7.76
CA SER A 248 -6.51 -11.79 -8.06
C SER A 248 -5.22 -11.14 -7.55
N ASN A 249 -4.46 -11.89 -6.75
CA ASN A 249 -3.07 -11.60 -6.36
C ASN A 249 -2.07 -12.60 -7.00
N ALA A 250 -2.46 -13.27 -8.10
CA ALA A 250 -1.73 -14.39 -8.66
C ALA A 250 -0.26 -14.07 -8.98
N LYS A 251 0.02 -12.84 -9.44
CA LYS A 251 1.39 -12.37 -9.71
C LYS A 251 2.28 -12.42 -8.46
N LEU A 252 1.78 -11.89 -7.34
CA LEU A 252 2.51 -11.87 -6.07
C LEU A 252 2.63 -13.28 -5.46
N CYS A 253 1.57 -14.09 -5.56
CA CYS A 253 1.61 -15.49 -5.11
C CYS A 253 2.65 -16.32 -5.86
N ARG A 254 2.79 -16.15 -7.19
CA ARG A 254 3.84 -16.82 -7.96
C ARG A 254 5.23 -16.44 -7.46
N LEU A 255 5.46 -15.15 -7.21
CA LEU A 255 6.73 -14.67 -6.67
C LEU A 255 7.03 -15.32 -5.31
N MET A 256 6.06 -15.34 -4.39
CA MET A 256 6.23 -15.95 -3.05
C MET A 256 6.52 -17.46 -3.13
N SER A 257 5.87 -18.19 -4.04
CA SER A 257 6.07 -19.63 -4.23
C SER A 257 7.42 -19.99 -4.83
N THR A 258 7.96 -19.17 -5.74
CA THR A 258 9.30 -19.36 -6.31
C THR A 258 10.37 -19.27 -5.23
N VAL A 259 10.24 -18.32 -4.30
CA VAL A 259 11.23 -18.15 -3.21
C VAL A 259 11.20 -19.30 -2.20
N HIS A 260 10.02 -19.85 -1.89
CA HIS A 260 9.93 -21.02 -1.00
C HIS A 260 10.61 -22.26 -1.59
N ARG A 261 10.60 -22.44 -2.92
CA ARG A 261 11.30 -23.55 -3.56
C ARG A 261 12.82 -23.41 -3.46
N CYS A 262 13.35 -22.20 -3.65
CA CYS A 262 14.79 -21.96 -3.53
C CYS A 262 15.33 -22.03 -2.09
N SER A 263 14.48 -21.87 -1.07
CA SER A 263 14.90 -21.94 0.34
C SER A 263 14.80 -23.34 0.95
N THR A 264 14.16 -24.30 0.27
CA THR A 264 14.13 -25.72 0.65
C THR A 264 15.19 -26.58 -0.03
N GLU A 265 16.02 -25.99 -0.89
CA GLU A 265 17.09 -26.68 -1.64
C GLU A 265 18.50 -26.50 -1.03
N PHE A 266 18.61 -26.10 0.25
CA PHE A 266 19.86 -26.00 1.00
C PHE A 266 19.83 -26.81 2.29
#